data_AF-D8T4N5-F1
#
_entry.id   AF-D8T4N5-F1
#
_cell.length_a   1.000
_cell.length_b   1.000
_cell.length_c   1.000
_cell.angle_alpha   90.00
_cell.angle_beta   90.00
_cell.angle_gamma   90.00
#
_symmetry.space_group_name_H-M   'P 1'
#
loop_
_entity.id
_entity.type
_entity.pdbx_description
1 polymer ?
#
loop_
_entity_poly.entity_id
_entity_poly.type
_entity_poly.pdbx_seq_one_letter_code
_entity_poly.pdbx_strand_id
1 'polypeptide(L)'
;MYDKMGMGAFNECASNCADFSSAIHELMRAMWMQSSRAVKITLSLSFREAAHGCQNPVIFLALVHCRMCSMDDSKYLDGSGIRAGARQQPCSECRGLGKNARKQGLFIIRVPCSACGGSGSQNFCNVCSGGGVVRETKTHDMRIPPGLDTGMRIIIRKGGGVDPLGRLIDLILILKV
;
A
#
# COMPACT_ATOMS: atom_id res chain seq x y z
N MET A 1 -5.39 20.01 22.07
CA MET A 1 -5.35 19.65 23.51
C MET A 1 -5.92 18.26 23.59
N TYR A 2 -5.19 17.16 23.67
CA TYR A 2 -3.87 16.79 24.23
C TYR A 2 -3.18 15.79 23.26
N ASP A 3 -1.87 15.51 23.24
CA ASP A 3 -0.75 16.06 23.98
C ASP A 3 0.57 15.75 23.27
N LYS A 4 1.57 16.53 23.67
CA LYS A 4 3.00 16.33 23.43
C LYS A 4 3.47 14.92 23.83
N MET A 5 4.08 14.21 22.88
CA MET A 5 5.10 13.19 23.13
C MET A 5 6.18 13.47 22.07
N GLY A 6 7.31 14.08 22.40
CA GLY A 6 8.34 13.50 23.25
C GLY A 6 9.54 13.15 22.34
N MET A 7 10.17 14.18 21.75
CA MET A 7 11.45 14.04 21.07
C MET A 7 12.54 13.88 22.13
N GLY A 8 12.74 12.67 22.61
CA GLY A 8 13.70 12.41 23.67
C GLY A 8 13.87 10.92 23.89
N ALA A 9 14.46 10.22 22.92
CA ALA A 9 15.12 8.93 23.13
C ALA A 9 15.72 8.41 21.81
N PHE A 10 16.69 9.12 21.22
CA PHE A 10 17.61 8.51 20.24
C PHE A 10 18.98 9.13 20.37
N ASN A 11 19.53 9.10 21.59
CA ASN A 11 20.94 9.35 21.82
C ASN A 11 21.60 8.05 22.31
N GLU A 12 21.47 6.97 21.53
CA GLU A 12 22.20 5.71 21.76
C GLU A 12 22.05 4.76 20.56
N CYS A 13 22.53 5.19 19.39
CA CYS A 13 22.99 4.33 18.30
C CYS A 13 23.88 5.15 17.34
N ALA A 14 24.67 6.07 17.89
CA ALA A 14 25.62 6.91 17.17
C ALA A 14 27.03 6.39 17.39
N SER A 15 27.29 5.14 17.01
CA SER A 15 28.66 4.67 16.82
C SER A 15 28.70 3.62 15.73
N ASN A 16 29.32 4.03 14.62
CA ASN A 16 29.75 3.24 13.47
C ASN A 16 28.65 2.67 12.56
N CYS A 17 28.38 3.37 11.46
CA CYS A 17 28.98 3.01 10.17
C CYS A 17 28.48 3.94 9.06
N ALA A 18 29.40 4.30 8.17
CA ALA A 18 29.16 5.08 6.97
C ALA A 18 28.23 4.30 6.01
N ASP A 19 26.97 4.74 5.86
CA ASP A 19 26.10 4.44 4.70
C ASP A 19 24.80 5.28 4.78
N PHE A 20 24.95 6.61 4.85
CA PHE A 20 23.87 7.55 5.17
C PHE A 20 22.82 7.71 4.04
N SER A 21 23.17 7.39 2.79
CA SER A 21 22.28 7.63 1.63
C SER A 21 21.14 6.62 1.53
N SER A 22 21.41 5.32 1.70
CA SER A 22 20.38 4.28 1.65
C SER A 22 19.59 4.18 2.95
N ALA A 23 20.22 4.43 4.09
CA ALA A 23 19.58 4.38 5.40
C ALA A 23 18.56 5.51 5.57
N ILE A 24 18.84 6.74 5.11
CA ILE A 24 17.86 7.84 5.11
C ILE A 24 16.70 7.54 4.18
N HIS A 25 16.92 6.93 3.01
CA HIS A 25 15.82 6.64 2.10
C HIS A 25 14.92 5.50 2.61
N GLU A 26 15.48 4.53 3.34
CA GLU A 26 14.74 3.48 4.05
C GLU A 26 14.03 4.03 5.29
N LEU A 27 14.69 4.88 6.08
CA LEU A 27 14.07 5.60 7.20
C LEU A 27 12.97 6.54 6.70
N MET A 28 13.17 7.27 5.61
CA MET A 28 12.15 8.13 5.00
C MET A 28 11.01 7.29 4.42
N ARG A 29 11.26 6.11 3.84
CA ARG A 29 10.20 5.15 3.45
C ARG A 29 9.42 4.62 4.67
N ALA A 30 10.11 4.28 5.76
CA ALA A 30 9.50 3.83 7.01
C ALA A 30 8.75 4.96 7.73
N MET A 31 9.27 6.19 7.67
CA MET A 31 8.71 7.43 8.22
C MET A 31 7.56 7.97 7.36
N TRP A 32 7.44 7.56 6.10
CA TRP A 32 6.30 7.86 5.21
C TRP A 32 5.22 6.76 5.18
N MET A 33 5.28 5.80 6.11
CA MET A 33 4.22 4.80 6.34
C MET A 33 3.37 5.11 7.59
N GLN A 34 3.15 6.39 7.90
CA GLN A 34 2.10 6.80 8.85
C GLN A 34 0.77 7.15 8.17
N SER A 35 0.55 6.72 6.92
CA SER A 35 -0.80 6.77 6.35
C SER A 35 -1.62 5.70 7.05
N SER A 36 -2.63 6.13 7.80
CA SER A 36 -3.58 5.28 8.53
C SER A 36 -4.00 4.07 7.71
N ARG A 37 -4.26 2.92 8.37
CA ARG A 37 -4.84 1.68 7.80
C ARG A 37 -6.27 1.85 7.25
N ALA A 38 -6.62 3.05 6.81
CA ALA A 38 -7.91 3.41 6.31
C ALA A 38 -7.79 4.52 5.27
N VAL A 39 -8.60 4.41 4.21
CA VAL A 39 -8.82 5.46 3.24
C VAL A 39 -9.78 6.47 3.87
N LYS A 40 -9.42 7.75 3.84
CA LYS A 40 -10.26 8.84 4.36
C LYS A 40 -10.79 9.66 3.19
N ILE A 41 -12.11 9.82 3.11
CA ILE A 41 -12.77 10.63 2.09
C ILE A 41 -13.67 11.63 2.76
N THR A 42 -13.57 12.90 2.34
CA THR A 42 -14.52 13.92 2.75
C THR A 42 -15.69 13.91 1.78
N LEU A 43 -16.88 13.59 2.27
CA LEU A 43 -18.12 13.69 1.50
C LEU A 43 -18.77 15.04 1.78
N SER A 44 -18.91 15.84 0.73
CA SER A 44 -19.63 17.10 0.79
C SER A 44 -21.10 16.84 0.44
N LEU A 45 -22.01 17.15 1.36
CA LEU A 45 -23.46 16.97 1.20
C LEU A 45 -24.14 18.33 1.28
N SER A 46 -25.25 18.50 0.57
CA SER A 46 -26.10 19.67 0.80
C SER A 46 -26.87 19.53 2.11
N PHE A 47 -27.28 20.66 2.70
CA PHE A 47 -28.13 20.69 3.90
C PHE A 47 -29.40 19.83 3.74
N ARG A 48 -30.02 19.87 2.56
CA ARG A 48 -31.21 19.07 2.26
C ARG A 48 -30.92 17.57 2.29
N GLU A 49 -29.81 17.14 1.70
CA GLU A 49 -29.40 15.73 1.69
C GLU A 49 -29.03 15.25 3.10
N ALA A 50 -28.38 16.09 3.90
CA ALA A 50 -28.05 15.78 5.29
C ALA A 50 -29.32 15.67 6.18
N ALA A 51 -30.33 16.50 5.92
CA ALA A 51 -31.59 16.52 6.69
C ALA A 51 -32.50 15.32 6.35
N HIS A 52 -32.66 14.98 5.08
CA HIS A 52 -33.58 13.91 4.63
C HIS A 52 -32.91 12.55 4.41
N GLY A 53 -31.58 12.50 4.41
CA GLY A 53 -30.81 11.33 4.00
C GLY A 53 -30.75 11.20 2.47
N CYS A 54 -29.73 10.50 1.97
CA CYS A 54 -29.55 10.29 0.53
C CYS A 54 -28.88 8.94 0.22
N GLN A 55 -28.92 8.56 -1.06
CA GLN A 55 -28.26 7.39 -1.62
C GLN A 55 -27.29 7.88 -2.69
N ASN A 56 -26.09 8.26 -2.27
CA ASN A 56 -25.06 8.75 -3.17
C ASN A 56 -23.92 7.72 -3.25
N PRO A 57 -23.56 7.24 -4.46
CA PRO A 57 -22.43 6.34 -4.64
C PRO A 57 -21.11 7.06 -4.35
N VAL A 58 -20.25 6.47 -3.53
CA VAL A 58 -18.92 7.01 -3.26
C VAL A 58 -17.92 6.34 -4.18
N ILE A 59 -17.32 7.11 -5.08
CA ILE A 59 -16.34 6.63 -6.06
C ILE A 59 -14.95 7.14 -5.64
N PHE A 60 -13.98 6.22 -5.53
CA PHE A 60 -12.61 6.57 -5.16
C PHE A 60 -11.59 5.59 -5.73
N LEU A 61 -10.35 6.05 -5.83
CA LEU A 61 -9.21 5.21 -6.21
C LEU A 61 -8.67 4.48 -4.98
N ALA A 62 -8.54 3.17 -5.08
CA ALA A 62 -8.01 2.32 -4.02
C ALA A 62 -7.01 1.31 -4.59
N LEU A 63 -6.10 0.83 -3.74
CA LEU A 63 -5.38 -0.41 -4.05
C LEU A 63 -6.33 -1.58 -3.83
N VAL A 64 -6.27 -2.56 -4.72
CA VAL A 64 -6.98 -3.84 -4.60
C VAL A 64 -6.05 -4.99 -4.91
N HIS A 65 -6.41 -6.20 -4.48
CA HIS A 65 -5.68 -7.39 -4.87
C HIS A 65 -5.69 -7.57 -6.38
N CYS A 66 -4.53 -7.92 -6.93
CA CYS A 66 -4.44 -8.29 -8.33
C CYS A 66 -5.22 -9.57 -8.57
N ARG A 67 -6.29 -9.49 -9.39
CA ARG A 67 -7.17 -10.63 -9.70
C ARG A 67 -6.44 -11.78 -10.41
N MET A 68 -5.31 -11.49 -11.07
CA MET A 68 -4.50 -12.46 -11.80
C MET A 68 -3.48 -13.19 -10.90
N CYS A 69 -3.28 -12.72 -9.67
CA CYS A 69 -2.30 -13.29 -8.73
C CYS A 69 -2.93 -14.28 -7.73
N SER A 70 -4.00 -14.95 -8.11
CA SER A 70 -4.75 -15.84 -7.20
C SER A 70 -3.84 -16.93 -6.62
N MET A 71 -3.96 -17.09 -5.31
CA MET A 71 -3.03 -17.79 -4.44
C MET A 71 -3.16 -19.31 -4.49
N ASP A 72 -2.01 -19.95 -4.38
CA ASP A 72 -1.82 -21.28 -3.82
C ASP A 72 -2.02 -21.24 -2.29
N ASP A 73 -3.14 -21.78 -1.83
CA ASP A 73 -3.51 -22.45 -0.55
C ASP A 73 -2.88 -22.11 0.82
N SER A 74 -1.90 -21.22 0.94
CA SER A 74 -1.33 -20.79 2.22
C SER A 74 -1.92 -19.47 2.67
N LYS A 75 -3.12 -19.56 3.23
CA LYS A 75 -3.55 -18.83 4.45
C LYS A 75 -2.77 -17.53 4.74
N TYR A 76 -3.41 -16.42 4.33
CA TYR A 76 -3.07 -14.99 4.40
C TYR A 76 -2.56 -14.38 3.09
N LEU A 77 -3.33 -13.38 2.63
CA LEU A 77 -3.25 -12.71 1.34
C LEU A 77 -2.02 -11.80 1.20
N ASP A 78 -0.83 -12.37 1.19
CA ASP A 78 0.37 -11.68 0.72
C ASP A 78 0.38 -11.76 -0.81
N GLY A 79 -0.19 -10.77 -1.50
CA GLY A 79 -0.31 -10.75 -2.96
C GLY A 79 1.00 -11.16 -3.62
N SER A 80 1.12 -12.44 -4.00
CA SER A 80 2.42 -13.09 -4.21
C SER A 80 3.14 -12.54 -5.44
N GLY A 81 2.47 -11.68 -6.19
CA GLY A 81 2.99 -11.06 -7.39
C GLY A 81 3.21 -12.06 -8.51
N ILE A 82 2.70 -13.28 -8.37
CA ILE A 82 2.93 -14.40 -9.28
C ILE A 82 1.61 -14.80 -9.89
N ARG A 83 1.66 -15.16 -11.17
CA ARG A 83 0.46 -15.53 -11.92
C ARG A 83 -0.18 -16.78 -11.31
N ALA A 84 -1.51 -16.77 -11.20
CA ALA A 84 -2.27 -17.93 -10.72
C ALA A 84 -1.87 -19.23 -11.45
N GLY A 85 -1.49 -20.26 -10.69
CA GLY A 85 -1.04 -21.56 -11.21
C GLY A 85 0.42 -21.64 -11.67
N ALA A 86 1.17 -20.54 -11.65
CA ALA A 86 2.61 -20.56 -11.93
C ALA A 86 3.40 -20.79 -10.63
N ARG A 87 4.33 -21.75 -10.62
CA ARG A 87 5.26 -21.93 -9.50
C ARG A 87 6.32 -20.83 -9.52
N GLN A 88 6.70 -20.35 -8.34
CA GLN A 88 7.81 -19.41 -8.20
C GLN A 88 9.09 -20.09 -8.72
N GLN A 89 9.63 -19.60 -9.84
CA GLN A 89 10.92 -20.05 -10.35
C GLN A 89 11.94 -18.93 -10.15
N PRO A 90 13.05 -19.19 -9.42
CA PRO A 90 14.07 -18.18 -9.23
C PRO A 90 14.67 -17.81 -10.58
N CYS A 91 14.93 -16.52 -10.77
CA CYS A 91 15.55 -16.04 -11.99
C CYS A 91 16.92 -16.69 -12.19
N SER A 92 17.16 -17.28 -13.36
CA SER A 92 18.42 -17.99 -13.66
C SER A 92 19.64 -17.05 -13.70
N GLU A 93 19.46 -15.79 -14.12
CA GLU A 93 20.55 -14.81 -14.23
C GLU A 93 21.04 -14.32 -12.86
N CYS A 94 20.13 -13.99 -11.95
CA CYS A 94 20.47 -13.47 -10.62
C CYS A 94 20.34 -14.52 -9.50
N ARG A 95 19.96 -15.75 -9.84
CA ARG A 95 19.70 -16.86 -8.89
C ARG A 95 18.78 -16.48 -7.73
N GLY A 96 17.75 -15.68 -7.99
CA GLY A 96 16.82 -15.20 -6.98
C GLY A 96 17.23 -13.91 -6.25
N LEU A 97 18.42 -13.36 -6.49
CA LEU A 97 18.92 -12.15 -5.80
C LEU A 97 18.27 -10.85 -6.25
N GLY A 98 17.62 -10.83 -7.43
CA GLY A 98 17.03 -9.63 -8.04
C GLY A 98 18.04 -8.59 -8.53
N LYS A 99 19.33 -8.71 -8.20
CA LYS A 99 20.39 -7.75 -8.57
C LYS A 99 21.61 -8.48 -9.12
N ASN A 100 22.24 -7.88 -10.12
CA ASN A 100 23.49 -8.35 -10.71
C ASN A 100 24.61 -7.38 -10.34
N ALA A 101 25.79 -7.90 -10.00
CA ALA A 101 26.97 -7.08 -9.75
C ALA A 101 27.64 -6.74 -11.09
N ARG A 102 27.73 -5.45 -11.42
CA ARG A 102 28.47 -4.97 -12.59
C ARG A 102 29.74 -4.26 -12.11
N LYS A 103 30.89 -4.71 -12.59
CA LYS A 103 32.17 -4.06 -12.31
C LYS A 103 32.34 -2.87 -13.26
N GLN A 104 32.53 -1.68 -12.71
CA GLN A 104 32.85 -0.47 -13.46
C GLN A 104 34.17 0.10 -12.92
N GLY A 105 35.26 -0.23 -13.61
CA GLY A 105 36.62 0.10 -13.18
C GLY A 105 36.96 -0.55 -11.83
N LEU A 106 37.29 0.28 -10.84
CA LEU A 106 37.64 -0.14 -9.48
C LEU A 106 36.40 -0.34 -8.57
N PHE A 107 35.20 0.01 -9.04
CA PHE A 107 33.97 -0.10 -8.25
C PHE A 107 33.11 -1.28 -8.72
N ILE A 108 32.43 -1.94 -7.79
CA ILE A 108 31.38 -2.94 -8.07
C ILE A 108 30.04 -2.30 -7.73
N ILE A 109 29.22 -2.06 -8.74
CA ILE A 109 27.87 -1.53 -8.58
C ILE A 109 26.85 -2.66 -8.67
N ARG A 110 25.83 -2.64 -7.81
CA ARG A 110 24.70 -3.58 -7.88
C ARG A 110 23.60 -2.94 -8.72
N VAL A 111 23.34 -3.51 -9.89
CA VAL A 111 22.27 -3.07 -10.79
C VAL A 111 21.08 -4.04 -10.69
N PRO A 112 19.84 -3.59 -10.88
CA PRO A 112 18.70 -4.51 -10.97
C PRO A 112 18.92 -5.50 -12.13
N CYS A 113 18.57 -6.77 -11.91
CA CYS A 113 18.72 -7.81 -12.91
C CYS A 113 17.77 -7.54 -14.10
N SER A 114 18.31 -7.58 -15.32
CA SER A 114 17.57 -7.33 -16.56
C SER A 114 16.48 -8.37 -16.82
N ALA A 115 16.74 -9.66 -16.53
CA ALA A 115 15.77 -10.72 -16.79
C ALA A 115 14.55 -10.71 -15.86
N CYS A 116 14.67 -10.23 -14.63
CA CYS A 116 13.57 -10.22 -13.65
C CYS A 116 13.13 -8.82 -13.20
N GLY A 117 13.77 -7.76 -13.73
CA GLY A 117 13.47 -6.36 -13.38
C GLY A 117 13.70 -6.00 -11.92
N GLY A 118 14.42 -6.83 -11.15
CA GLY A 118 14.59 -6.64 -9.71
C GLY A 118 13.81 -7.60 -8.81
N SER A 119 12.85 -8.36 -9.35
CA SER A 119 11.94 -9.21 -8.54
C SER A 119 12.59 -10.50 -8.04
N GLY A 120 13.64 -10.99 -8.71
CA GLY A 120 14.28 -12.28 -8.39
C GLY A 120 13.51 -13.51 -8.88
N SER A 121 12.29 -13.36 -9.39
CA SER A 121 11.48 -14.45 -9.96
C SER A 121 11.31 -14.29 -11.47
N GLN A 122 11.30 -15.39 -12.21
CA GLN A 122 11.02 -15.39 -13.66
C GLN A 122 9.52 -15.32 -13.95
N ASN A 123 8.68 -15.86 -13.07
CA ASN A 123 7.24 -15.97 -13.28
C ASN A 123 6.48 -14.89 -12.48
N PHE A 124 6.75 -13.62 -12.75
CA PHE A 124 6.00 -12.52 -12.12
C PHE A 124 4.74 -12.17 -12.91
N CYS A 125 3.75 -11.60 -12.23
CA CYS A 125 2.53 -11.14 -12.85
C CYS A 125 2.78 -9.78 -13.53
N ASN A 126 2.51 -9.71 -14.83
CA ASN A 126 2.68 -8.50 -15.64
C ASN A 126 1.70 -7.38 -15.26
N VAL A 127 0.59 -7.70 -14.59
CA VAL A 127 -0.45 -6.71 -14.23
C VAL A 127 -0.08 -5.92 -12.98
N CYS A 128 0.52 -6.58 -11.98
CA CYS A 128 0.98 -5.92 -10.75
C CYS A 128 2.50 -5.77 -10.69
N SER A 129 3.22 -6.21 -11.73
CA SER A 129 4.69 -6.24 -11.80
C SER A 129 5.36 -6.91 -10.59
N GLY A 130 4.76 -7.99 -10.07
CA GLY A 130 5.25 -8.66 -8.88
C GLY A 130 4.82 -8.05 -7.54
N GLY A 131 4.04 -6.95 -7.55
CA GLY A 131 3.62 -6.26 -6.33
C GLY A 131 2.33 -6.79 -5.68
N GLY A 132 1.61 -7.72 -6.32
CA GLY A 132 0.40 -8.35 -5.77
C GLY A 132 -0.85 -7.47 -5.67
N VAL A 133 -0.69 -6.15 -5.73
CA VAL A 133 -1.76 -5.16 -5.65
C VAL A 133 -1.78 -4.25 -6.88
N VAL A 134 -2.95 -3.73 -7.23
CA VAL A 134 -3.17 -2.84 -8.37
C VAL A 134 -4.08 -1.69 -7.96
N ARG A 135 -3.96 -0.53 -8.62
CA ARG A 135 -4.87 0.59 -8.40
C ARG A 135 -6.13 0.39 -9.24
N GLU A 136 -7.29 0.34 -8.59
CA GLU A 136 -8.60 0.27 -9.24
C GLU A 136 -9.55 1.32 -8.64
N THR A 137 -10.48 1.80 -9.45
CA THR A 137 -11.59 2.65 -8.99
C THR A 137 -12.63 1.77 -8.30
N LYS A 138 -12.95 2.04 -7.05
CA LYS A 138 -14.02 1.40 -6.30
C LYS A 138 -15.22 2.33 -6.18
N THR A 139 -16.40 1.73 -6.29
CA THR A 139 -17.68 2.38 -6.03
C THR A 139 -18.32 1.68 -4.83
N HIS A 140 -18.72 2.45 -3.83
CA HIS A 140 -19.51 1.98 -2.70
C HIS A 140 -20.87 2.67 -2.70
N ASP A 141 -21.92 1.89 -2.99
CA ASP A 141 -23.30 2.34 -2.85
C ASP A 141 -23.71 2.24 -1.38
N MET A 142 -23.95 3.38 -0.75
CA MET A 142 -24.33 3.43 0.65
C MET A 142 -25.50 4.37 0.90
N ARG A 143 -26.30 4.03 1.91
CA ARG A 143 -27.38 4.88 2.40
C ARG A 143 -26.86 5.78 3.50
N ILE A 144 -27.02 7.07 3.31
CA ILE A 144 -26.67 8.11 4.27
C ILE A 144 -27.95 8.42 5.06
N PRO A 145 -28.00 8.14 6.38
CA PRO A 145 -29.21 8.38 7.17
C PRO A 145 -29.52 9.88 7.31
N PRO A 146 -30.77 10.25 7.60
CA PRO A 146 -31.14 11.63 7.89
C PRO A 146 -30.54 12.11 9.22
N GLY A 147 -30.40 13.43 9.36
CA GLY A 147 -29.98 14.08 10.61
C GLY A 147 -28.47 14.05 10.86
N LEU A 148 -27.67 14.15 9.81
CA LEU A 148 -26.21 14.17 9.91
C LEU A 148 -25.67 15.59 10.02
N ASP A 149 -24.59 15.74 10.79
CA ASP A 149 -23.90 17.00 11.01
C ASP A 149 -22.43 16.94 10.51
N THR A 150 -21.82 18.10 10.34
CA THR A 150 -20.42 18.23 9.91
C THR A 150 -19.47 17.61 10.93
N GLY A 151 -18.51 16.85 10.45
CA GLY A 151 -17.50 16.18 11.28
C GLY A 151 -17.89 14.78 11.76
N MET A 152 -19.13 14.35 11.51
CA MET A 152 -19.54 12.95 11.70
C MET A 152 -18.72 12.01 10.81
N ARG A 153 -18.45 10.81 11.32
CA ARG A 153 -17.61 9.82 10.66
C ARG A 153 -18.37 8.51 10.47
N ILE A 154 -18.43 8.05 9.22
CA ILE A 154 -18.95 6.72 8.90
C ILE A 154 -17.76 5.82 8.58
N ILE A 155 -17.69 4.65 9.24
CA ILE A 155 -16.61 3.68 9.04
C ILE A 155 -17.19 2.45 8.36
N ILE A 156 -16.68 2.15 7.16
CA ILE A 156 -16.98 0.94 6.42
C ILE A 156 -15.79 0.00 6.56
N ARG A 157 -15.99 -1.08 7.31
CA ARG A 157 -14.95 -2.08 7.57
C ARG A 157 -14.56 -2.79 6.27
N LYS A 158 -13.26 -2.94 6.02
CA LYS A 158 -12.72 -3.59 4.81
C LYS A 158 -13.20 -2.98 3.48
N GLY A 159 -13.80 -1.77 3.51
CA GLY A 159 -14.29 -1.07 2.33
C GLY A 159 -13.23 -0.25 1.60
N GLY A 160 -12.11 0.07 2.27
CA GLY A 160 -11.08 0.97 1.74
C GLY A 160 -10.19 0.36 0.66
N GLY A 161 -10.24 -0.96 0.45
CA GLY A 161 -9.32 -1.67 -0.43
C GLY A 161 -8.25 -2.42 0.37
N VAL A 162 -7.01 -2.37 -0.12
CA VAL A 162 -5.85 -3.04 0.50
C VAL A 162 -4.72 -2.05 0.76
N ASP A 163 -3.84 -2.37 1.70
CA ASP A 163 -2.55 -1.68 1.85
C ASP A 163 -1.50 -2.25 0.87
N PRO A 164 -0.32 -1.63 0.73
CA PRO A 164 0.76 -2.15 -0.12
C PRO A 164 1.26 -3.56 0.27
N LEU A 165 0.87 -4.07 1.44
CA LEU A 165 1.20 -5.40 1.92
C LEU A 165 0.08 -6.43 1.64
N GLY A 166 -1.05 -6.03 1.01
CA GLY A 166 -2.18 -6.92 0.72
C GLY A 166 -3.19 -7.06 1.87
N ARG A 167 -3.05 -6.31 2.95
CA ARG A 167 -4.01 -6.36 4.07
C ARG A 167 -5.21 -5.47 3.79
N LEU A 168 -6.41 -5.95 4.10
CA LEU A 168 -7.64 -5.17 3.96
C LEU A 168 -7.64 -3.95 4.89
N ILE A 169 -8.08 -2.82 4.36
CA ILE A 169 -8.16 -1.54 5.08
C ILE A 169 -9.59 -0.99 5.10
N ASP A 170 -9.86 -0.15 6.10
CA ASP A 170 -11.18 0.44 6.29
C ASP A 170 -11.38 1.69 5.40
N LEU A 171 -12.64 2.04 5.14
CA LEU A 171 -13.01 3.30 4.49
C LEU A 171 -13.68 4.20 5.55
N ILE A 172 -13.14 5.40 5.76
CA ILE A 172 -13.65 6.39 6.68
C ILE A 172 -14.17 7.57 5.88
N LEU A 173 -15.45 7.86 6.03
CA LEU A 173 -16.12 8.97 5.40
C LEU A 173 -16.30 10.07 6.43
N ILE A 174 -15.79 11.25 6.11
CA ILE A 174 -15.91 12.45 6.94
C ILE A 174 -16.96 13.32 6.28
N LEU A 175 -18.07 13.55 6.96
CA LEU A 175 -19.17 14.33 6.42
C LEU A 175 -18.90 15.82 6.59
N LYS A 176 -19.17 16.57 5.52
CA LYS A 176 -19.12 18.01 5.48
C LYS A 176 -20.42 18.50 4.85
N VAL A 177 -21.20 19.25 5.61
CA VAL A 177 -22.44 19.90 5.14
C VAL A 177 -22.12 21.33 4.71
#